data_AF-A0A4Q5TNL1-F1
#
_entry.id   AF-A0A4Q5TNL1-F1
#
_cell.length_a   1.000
_cell.length_b   1.000
_cell.length_c   1.000
_cell.angle_alpha   90.00
_cell.angle_beta   90.00
_cell.angle_gamma   90.00
#
_symmetry.space_group_name_H-M   'P 1'
#
loop_
_entity.id
_entity.type
_entity.pdbx_description
1 polymer ?
#
loop_
_entity_poly.entity_id
_entity_poly.type
_entity_poly.pdbx_seq_one_letter_code
_entity_poly.pdbx_strand_id
1 'polypeptide(L)'
;MMTRILSLFLLLQFSFSVNAQQKWTATRANEWYGKQGWLRGCNFQPSTAINQLEMFQPATFDTATLDRELGLAGKTGFNVMRVFLHHLLWTADKEGFKKRINQYLDISTRHGIKTMFVFFDDCWNDTAWVGTQPSPKVGVHNSGWVRDPGTMILRSPDTLKVLEQYVTDVVKTFGKDNRILCWDLYNEPGNNSQFNNSLPLVEAVFKWARAAAPTQPLTCGVWNNGPKYADLNKLQFEQSDIITYHNYSYIEDHQKAIDSLKKFGRPVICTEYMAR
;
A
#
# COMPACT_ATOMS: atom_id res chain seq x y z
N MET A 1 -12.59 32.99 64.63
CA MET A 1 -12.02 33.58 63.40
C MET A 1 -11.68 32.40 62.48
N MET A 2 -12.53 32.14 61.47
CA MET A 2 -12.45 30.94 60.61
C MET A 2 -11.41 31.13 59.52
N THR A 3 -10.39 30.28 59.50
CA THR A 3 -9.40 30.21 58.41
C THR A 3 -9.87 29.16 57.39
N ARG A 4 -10.33 29.61 56.22
CA ARG A 4 -10.62 28.75 55.06
C ARG A 4 -9.31 28.33 54.39
N ILE A 5 -9.02 27.04 54.36
CA ILE A 5 -7.95 26.48 53.53
C ILE A 5 -8.57 26.12 52.18
N LEU A 6 -8.26 26.91 51.15
CA LEU A 6 -8.59 26.60 49.75
C LEU A 6 -7.48 25.69 49.21
N SER A 7 -7.78 24.42 48.97
CA SER A 7 -6.88 23.52 48.25
C SER A 7 -7.09 23.70 46.74
N LEU A 8 -6.12 24.32 46.08
CA LEU A 8 -6.07 24.43 44.62
C LEU A 8 -5.56 23.11 44.03
N PHE A 9 -6.43 22.34 43.37
CA PHE A 9 -6.01 21.21 42.54
C PHE A 9 -5.53 21.73 41.18
N LEU A 10 -4.22 21.70 40.96
CA LEU A 10 -3.62 22.02 39.66
C LEU A 10 -3.71 20.77 38.75
N LEU A 11 -4.72 20.74 37.88
CA LEU A 11 -4.82 19.74 36.80
C LEU A 11 -3.76 20.07 35.73
N LEU A 12 -2.63 19.36 35.74
CA LEU A 12 -1.71 19.35 34.60
C LEU A 12 -2.37 18.65 33.41
N GLN A 13 -2.87 19.43 32.46
CA GLN A 13 -3.21 18.90 31.14
C GLN A 13 -1.93 18.64 30.36
N PHE A 14 -1.54 17.37 30.26
CA PHE A 14 -0.57 16.94 29.26
C PHE A 14 -1.23 16.98 27.88
N SER A 15 -1.01 18.06 27.16
CA SER A 15 -1.26 18.11 25.72
C SER A 15 -0.24 17.20 25.03
N PHE A 16 -0.62 15.96 24.73
CA PHE A 16 0.12 15.14 23.79
C PHE A 16 -0.01 15.77 22.40
N SER A 17 0.95 16.61 22.04
CA SER A 17 1.16 16.95 20.63
C SER A 17 1.50 15.65 19.91
N VAL A 18 0.53 15.10 19.18
CA VAL A 18 0.75 13.98 18.25
C VAL A 18 1.65 14.52 17.15
N ASN A 19 2.96 14.43 17.36
CA ASN A 19 3.93 14.78 16.34
C ASN A 19 3.81 13.71 15.26
N ALA A 20 3.35 14.09 14.06
CA ALA A 20 3.28 13.18 12.94
C ALA A 20 4.65 12.53 12.74
N GLN A 21 4.66 11.22 12.53
CA GLN A 21 5.90 10.46 12.33
C GLN A 21 6.72 11.13 11.22
N GLN A 22 8.04 11.24 11.37
CA GLN A 22 8.89 11.70 10.27
C GLN A 22 9.26 10.52 9.37
N LYS A 23 9.69 10.80 8.14
CA LYS A 23 10.33 9.78 7.28
C LYS A 23 11.42 9.07 8.07
N TRP A 24 11.50 7.75 7.95
CA TRP A 24 12.54 6.98 8.61
C TRP A 24 13.92 7.44 8.16
N THR A 25 14.86 7.46 9.10
CA THR A 25 16.28 7.61 8.76
C THR A 25 16.75 6.41 7.94
N ALA A 26 17.81 6.59 7.16
CA ALA A 26 18.43 5.49 6.42
C ALA A 26 18.86 4.35 7.36
N THR A 27 19.41 4.68 8.53
CA THR A 27 19.79 3.70 9.56
C THR A 27 18.60 2.84 9.98
N ARG A 28 17.47 3.46 10.37
CA ARG A 28 16.25 2.73 10.77
C ARG A 28 15.74 1.83 9.64
N ALA A 29 15.76 2.31 8.41
CA ALA A 29 15.32 1.54 7.24
C ALA A 29 16.22 0.30 7.00
N ASN A 30 17.55 0.46 7.09
CA ASN A 30 18.50 -0.64 6.93
C ASN A 30 18.42 -1.65 8.09
N GLU A 31 18.26 -1.19 9.33
CA GLU A 31 18.04 -2.06 10.50
C GLU A 31 16.75 -2.87 10.38
N TRP A 32 15.68 -2.25 9.86
CA TRP A 32 14.43 -2.96 9.57
C TRP A 32 14.64 -4.01 8.48
N TYR A 33 15.33 -3.66 7.38
CA TYR A 33 15.54 -4.58 6.25
C TYR A 33 16.43 -5.78 6.63
N GLY A 34 17.45 -5.55 7.46
CA GLY A 34 18.32 -6.62 7.99
C GLY A 34 17.57 -7.73 8.75
N LYS A 35 16.34 -7.46 9.20
CA LYS A 35 15.47 -8.44 9.88
C LYS A 35 14.56 -9.23 8.93
N GLN A 36 14.51 -8.91 7.63
CA GLN A 36 13.57 -9.53 6.69
C GLN A 36 14.18 -10.69 5.89
N GLY A 37 15.51 -10.74 5.75
CA GLY A 37 16.17 -11.67 4.84
C GLY A 37 15.91 -11.33 3.36
N TRP A 38 16.14 -12.28 2.45
CA TRP A 38 15.87 -12.07 1.03
C TRP A 38 14.37 -12.17 0.73
N LEU A 39 13.78 -11.02 0.34
CA LEU A 39 12.38 -10.92 -0.03
C LEU A 39 12.15 -11.49 -1.44
N ARG A 40 11.20 -12.43 -1.55
CA ARG A 40 10.84 -13.12 -2.79
C ARG A 40 9.32 -13.29 -2.83
N GLY A 41 8.71 -12.91 -3.94
CA GLY A 41 7.25 -12.83 -4.01
C GLY A 41 6.74 -12.46 -5.40
N CYS A 42 5.44 -12.19 -5.44
CA CYS A 42 4.76 -11.64 -6.61
C CYS A 42 3.67 -10.64 -6.21
N ASN A 43 3.19 -9.90 -7.22
CA ASN A 43 1.89 -9.24 -7.14
C ASN A 43 0.82 -10.34 -7.15
N PHE A 44 0.05 -10.41 -6.07
CA PHE A 44 -0.82 -11.55 -5.78
C PHE A 44 -2.29 -11.17 -5.87
N GLN A 45 -3.01 -11.98 -6.63
CA GLN A 45 -4.45 -12.08 -6.65
C GLN A 45 -4.79 -13.57 -6.84
N PRO A 46 -5.78 -14.13 -6.14
CA PRO A 46 -6.14 -15.52 -6.34
C PRO A 46 -6.68 -15.74 -7.75
N SER A 47 -6.53 -16.97 -8.26
CA SER A 47 -7.02 -17.34 -9.60
C SER A 47 -8.53 -17.18 -9.80
N THR A 48 -9.30 -17.04 -8.71
CA THR A 48 -10.75 -16.86 -8.69
C THR A 48 -11.19 -15.40 -8.76
N ALA A 49 -10.26 -14.44 -8.79
CA ALA A 49 -10.57 -13.03 -8.82
C ALA A 49 -9.97 -12.35 -10.06
N ILE A 50 -10.75 -11.49 -10.72
CA ILE A 50 -10.33 -10.67 -11.86
C ILE A 50 -9.67 -9.36 -11.42
N ASN A 51 -10.02 -8.86 -10.23
CA ASN A 51 -9.45 -7.66 -9.63
C ASN A 51 -9.54 -7.72 -8.08
N GLN A 52 -9.00 -6.70 -7.41
CA GLN A 52 -8.98 -6.57 -5.96
C GLN A 52 -10.38 -6.46 -5.32
N LEU A 53 -11.40 -6.01 -6.06
CA LEU A 53 -12.78 -6.02 -5.58
C LEU A 53 -13.30 -7.46 -5.49
N GLU A 54 -13.15 -8.24 -6.55
CA GLU A 54 -13.57 -9.65 -6.55
C GLU A 54 -12.85 -10.47 -5.48
N MET A 55 -11.56 -10.17 -5.25
CA MET A 55 -10.79 -10.85 -4.21
C MET A 55 -11.38 -10.65 -2.80
N PHE A 56 -11.84 -9.45 -2.45
CA PHE A 56 -12.15 -9.07 -1.06
C PHE A 56 -13.64 -8.80 -0.78
N GLN A 57 -14.54 -8.96 -1.74
CA GLN A 57 -15.98 -8.85 -1.49
C GLN A 57 -16.51 -10.03 -0.67
N PRO A 58 -17.54 -9.82 0.19
CA PRO A 58 -18.12 -10.90 0.98
C PRO A 58 -18.60 -12.09 0.15
N ALA A 59 -19.21 -11.82 -1.02
CA ALA A 59 -19.80 -12.85 -1.88
C ALA A 59 -18.76 -13.71 -2.61
N THR A 60 -17.52 -13.23 -2.75
CA THR A 60 -16.47 -13.84 -3.59
C THR A 60 -15.16 -14.09 -2.85
N PHE A 61 -15.09 -13.76 -1.55
CA PHE A 61 -13.92 -14.00 -0.69
C PHE A 61 -13.70 -15.50 -0.45
N ASP A 62 -12.93 -16.13 -1.34
CA ASP A 62 -12.66 -17.57 -1.33
C ASP A 62 -11.41 -17.92 -0.52
N THR A 63 -11.61 -18.17 0.78
CA THR A 63 -10.53 -18.57 1.70
C THR A 63 -9.86 -19.90 1.35
N ALA A 64 -10.56 -20.83 0.69
CA ALA A 64 -9.99 -22.13 0.33
C ALA A 64 -9.00 -21.99 -0.82
N THR A 65 -9.32 -21.16 -1.83
CA THR A 65 -8.39 -20.82 -2.91
C THR A 65 -7.20 -20.01 -2.39
N LEU A 66 -7.43 -19.03 -1.51
CA LEU A 66 -6.33 -18.28 -0.88
C LEU A 66 -5.37 -19.22 -0.14
N ASP A 67 -5.87 -20.14 0.67
CA ASP A 67 -5.04 -21.09 1.41
C ASP A 67 -4.24 -22.01 0.48
N ARG A 68 -4.89 -22.54 -0.56
CA ARG A 68 -4.24 -23.39 -1.56
C ARG A 68 -3.10 -22.66 -2.27
N GLU A 69 -3.35 -21.45 -2.78
CA GLU A 69 -2.40 -20.73 -3.64
C GLU A 69 -1.26 -20.09 -2.85
N LEU A 70 -1.55 -19.54 -1.67
CA LEU A 70 -0.50 -19.09 -0.75
C LEU A 70 0.34 -20.27 -0.25
N GLY A 71 -0.25 -21.45 -0.05
CA GLY A 71 0.49 -22.67 0.26
C GLY A 71 1.42 -23.13 -0.87
N LEU A 72 0.99 -23.03 -2.13
CA LEU A 72 1.85 -23.28 -3.29
C LEU A 72 3.01 -22.28 -3.37
N ALA A 73 2.73 -21.00 -3.13
CA ALA A 73 3.74 -19.94 -3.12
C ALA A 73 4.79 -20.16 -2.01
N GLY A 74 4.35 -20.47 -0.80
CA GLY A 74 5.23 -20.77 0.34
C GLY A 74 6.13 -21.98 0.06
N LYS A 75 5.59 -23.06 -0.52
CA LYS A 75 6.37 -24.24 -0.95
C LYS A 75 7.42 -23.93 -2.02
N THR A 76 7.15 -22.96 -2.88
CA THR A 76 8.09 -22.48 -3.91
C THR A 76 9.21 -21.61 -3.30
N GLY A 77 9.06 -21.17 -2.05
CA GLY A 77 10.04 -20.35 -1.34
C GLY A 77 9.74 -18.85 -1.37
N PHE A 78 8.55 -18.43 -1.81
CA PHE A 78 8.09 -17.05 -1.65
C PHE A 78 7.74 -16.77 -0.19
N ASN A 79 8.05 -15.56 0.26
CA ASN A 79 7.84 -15.10 1.63
C ASN A 79 7.15 -13.74 1.72
N VAL A 80 6.83 -13.11 0.59
CA VAL A 80 6.09 -11.84 0.54
C VAL A 80 5.08 -11.87 -0.61
N MET A 81 3.91 -11.27 -0.39
CA MET A 81 2.94 -10.98 -1.45
C MET A 81 2.61 -9.49 -1.47
N ARG A 82 2.60 -8.88 -2.66
CA ARG A 82 2.09 -7.52 -2.87
C ARG A 82 0.62 -7.59 -3.26
N VAL A 83 -0.26 -7.05 -2.41
CA VAL A 83 -1.72 -7.23 -2.50
C VAL A 83 -2.41 -5.89 -2.50
N PHE A 84 -3.30 -5.69 -3.46
CA PHE A 84 -4.02 -4.44 -3.65
C PHE A 84 -5.31 -4.42 -2.84
N LEU A 85 -5.60 -3.26 -2.26
CA LEU A 85 -6.84 -2.97 -1.56
C LEU A 85 -7.69 -2.01 -2.41
N HIS A 86 -8.94 -1.79 -2.02
CA HIS A 86 -9.80 -0.83 -2.70
C HIS A 86 -10.76 -0.12 -1.75
N HIS A 87 -10.81 1.22 -1.80
CA HIS A 87 -11.64 2.07 -0.95
C HIS A 87 -13.13 1.76 -1.07
N LEU A 88 -13.64 1.28 -2.21
CA LEU A 88 -15.06 0.96 -2.38
C LEU A 88 -15.51 -0.18 -1.47
N LEU A 89 -14.63 -1.14 -1.16
CA LEU A 89 -14.92 -2.22 -0.23
C LEU A 89 -15.04 -1.70 1.20
N TRP A 90 -14.16 -0.77 1.57
CA TRP A 90 -14.24 -0.10 2.86
C TRP A 90 -15.49 0.77 2.96
N THR A 91 -15.81 1.55 1.94
CA THR A 91 -17.01 2.40 1.91
C THR A 91 -18.30 1.58 2.04
N ALA A 92 -18.37 0.42 1.38
CA ALA A 92 -19.54 -0.46 1.41
C ALA A 92 -19.69 -1.21 2.76
N ASP A 93 -18.58 -1.69 3.34
CA ASP A 93 -18.59 -2.54 4.54
C ASP A 93 -17.23 -2.45 5.27
N LYS A 94 -17.02 -1.37 6.03
CA LYS A 94 -15.75 -1.09 6.73
C LYS A 94 -15.28 -2.25 7.61
N GLU A 95 -16.16 -2.73 8.48
CA GLU A 95 -15.82 -3.75 9.47
C GLU A 95 -15.64 -5.13 8.83
N GLY A 96 -16.52 -5.51 7.90
CA GLY A 96 -16.35 -6.77 7.19
C GLY A 96 -15.14 -6.76 6.26
N PHE A 97 -14.80 -5.63 5.63
CA PHE A 97 -13.58 -5.53 4.82
C PHE A 97 -12.32 -5.70 5.67
N LYS A 98 -12.23 -5.02 6.81
CA LYS A 98 -11.13 -5.22 7.78
C LYS A 98 -11.08 -6.67 8.28
N LYS A 99 -12.23 -7.30 8.54
CA LYS A 99 -12.28 -8.73 8.90
C LYS A 99 -11.69 -9.62 7.80
N ARG A 100 -12.00 -9.37 6.53
CA ARG A 100 -11.46 -10.14 5.39
C ARG A 100 -9.96 -9.88 5.18
N ILE A 101 -9.47 -8.65 5.38
CA ILE A 101 -8.03 -8.37 5.44
C ILE A 101 -7.37 -9.21 6.54
N ASN A 102 -7.94 -9.25 7.74
CA ASN A 102 -7.40 -10.04 8.84
C ASN A 102 -7.39 -11.55 8.52
N GLN A 103 -8.47 -12.07 7.94
CA GLN A 103 -8.54 -13.48 7.52
C GLN A 103 -7.51 -13.81 6.44
N TYR A 104 -7.29 -12.92 5.47
CA TYR A 104 -6.22 -13.08 4.48
C TYR A 104 -4.84 -13.13 5.17
N LEU A 105 -4.57 -12.22 6.11
CA LEU A 105 -3.30 -12.21 6.87
C LEU A 105 -3.12 -13.46 7.73
N ASP A 106 -4.19 -14.00 8.32
CA ASP A 106 -4.18 -15.29 9.03
C ASP A 106 -3.76 -16.42 8.10
N ILE A 107 -4.30 -16.45 6.87
CA ILE A 107 -3.98 -17.45 5.86
C ILE A 107 -2.53 -17.31 5.39
N SER A 108 -2.10 -16.12 4.97
CA SER A 108 -0.74 -15.89 4.45
C SER A 108 0.33 -16.24 5.48
N THR A 109 0.10 -15.89 6.75
CA THR A 109 1.07 -16.15 7.83
C THR A 109 1.24 -17.64 8.10
N ARG A 110 0.19 -18.47 7.97
CA ARG A 110 0.32 -19.94 8.08
C ARG A 110 1.27 -20.52 7.05
N HIS A 111 1.43 -19.85 5.90
CA HIS A 111 2.33 -20.24 4.83
C HIS A 111 3.67 -19.49 4.86
N GLY A 112 3.98 -18.78 5.95
CA GLY A 112 5.23 -18.05 6.13
C GLY A 112 5.37 -16.79 5.26
N ILE A 113 4.24 -16.24 4.80
CA ILE A 113 4.19 -15.12 3.85
C ILE A 113 3.76 -13.84 4.58
N LYS A 114 4.58 -12.79 4.46
CA LYS A 114 4.20 -11.43 4.83
C LYS A 114 3.51 -10.71 3.68
N THR A 115 2.84 -9.60 3.97
CA THR A 115 2.09 -8.84 2.96
C THR A 115 2.56 -7.40 2.83
N MET A 116 2.74 -6.95 1.59
CA MET A 116 2.83 -5.54 1.22
C MET A 116 1.46 -5.11 0.69
N PHE A 117 0.75 -4.25 1.41
CA PHE A 117 -0.55 -3.75 0.95
C PHE A 117 -0.40 -2.51 0.07
N VAL A 118 -1.17 -2.45 -1.00
CA VAL A 118 -1.23 -1.34 -1.95
C VAL A 118 -2.56 -0.60 -1.80
N PHE A 119 -2.54 0.72 -1.59
CA PHE A 119 -3.77 1.51 -1.40
C PHE A 119 -4.37 2.04 -2.70
N PHE A 120 -3.56 2.71 -3.53
CA PHE A 120 -4.01 3.40 -4.73
C PHE A 120 -3.28 2.90 -5.98
N ASP A 121 -3.84 3.19 -7.15
CA ASP A 121 -3.38 2.72 -8.44
C ASP A 121 -3.88 3.64 -9.56
N ASP A 122 -3.06 3.84 -10.60
CA ASP A 122 -3.42 4.60 -11.81
C ASP A 122 -3.54 3.71 -13.06
N CYS A 123 -3.53 2.38 -12.93
CA CYS A 123 -3.45 1.44 -14.04
C CYS A 123 -4.81 0.94 -14.59
N TRP A 124 -4.87 0.55 -15.87
CA TRP A 124 -6.02 -0.15 -16.48
C TRP A 124 -7.38 0.60 -16.43
N ASN A 125 -8.45 0.00 -15.90
CA ASN A 125 -9.81 0.54 -16.04
C ASN A 125 -10.13 1.58 -14.97
N ASP A 126 -10.79 2.68 -15.38
CA ASP A 126 -11.09 3.82 -14.49
C ASP A 126 -12.38 3.65 -13.68
N THR A 127 -13.36 2.93 -14.24
CA THR A 127 -14.68 2.77 -13.61
C THR A 127 -14.71 1.48 -12.79
N ALA A 128 -14.97 1.63 -11.49
CA ALA A 128 -15.05 0.54 -10.52
C ALA A 128 -16.42 0.55 -9.81
N TRP A 129 -16.91 -0.62 -9.41
CA TRP A 129 -18.16 -0.78 -8.66
C TRP A 129 -18.12 -2.02 -7.77
N VAL A 130 -18.84 -1.99 -6.65
CA VAL A 130 -19.04 -3.18 -5.82
C VAL A 130 -20.10 -4.11 -6.44
N GLY A 131 -19.99 -5.40 -6.15
CA GLY A 131 -20.87 -6.45 -6.68
C GLY A 131 -20.18 -7.29 -7.75
N THR A 132 -20.96 -7.84 -8.68
CA THR A 132 -20.44 -8.72 -9.74
C THR A 132 -19.41 -7.99 -10.60
N GLN A 133 -18.22 -8.58 -10.71
CA GLN A 133 -17.13 -8.05 -11.52
C GLN A 133 -17.20 -8.59 -12.97
N PRO A 134 -16.59 -7.90 -13.95
CA PRO A 134 -16.64 -8.33 -15.34
C PRO A 134 -15.91 -9.67 -15.55
N SER A 135 -16.43 -10.50 -16.46
CA SER A 135 -15.73 -11.71 -16.89
C SER A 135 -14.39 -11.38 -17.58
N PRO A 136 -13.36 -12.21 -17.42
CA PRO A 136 -12.08 -12.04 -18.13
C PRO A 136 -12.29 -12.07 -19.64
N LYS A 137 -11.55 -11.21 -20.35
CA LYS A 137 -11.47 -11.24 -21.81
C LYS A 137 -10.29 -12.12 -22.23
N VAL A 138 -10.57 -13.21 -22.95
CA VAL A 138 -9.55 -14.15 -23.43
C VAL A 138 -8.49 -13.41 -24.25
N GLY A 139 -7.21 -13.67 -23.96
CA GLY A 139 -6.08 -13.07 -24.67
C GLY A 139 -5.76 -11.61 -24.28
N VAL A 140 -6.49 -11.01 -23.34
CA VAL A 140 -6.28 -9.61 -22.93
C VAL A 140 -5.74 -9.57 -21.50
N HIS A 141 -4.51 -9.09 -21.36
CA HIS A 141 -3.86 -8.89 -20.07
C HIS A 141 -4.63 -7.87 -19.22
N ASN A 142 -4.81 -8.18 -17.92
CA ASN A 142 -5.49 -7.34 -16.92
C ASN A 142 -6.85 -6.78 -17.39
N SER A 143 -7.59 -7.59 -18.16
CA SER A 143 -8.82 -7.17 -18.85
C SER A 143 -9.94 -6.63 -17.95
N GLY A 144 -9.95 -6.99 -16.66
CA GLY A 144 -10.91 -6.50 -15.66
C GLY A 144 -10.26 -5.81 -14.47
N TRP A 145 -8.96 -5.49 -14.53
CA TRP A 145 -8.31 -4.73 -13.45
C TRP A 145 -8.86 -3.32 -13.37
N VAL A 146 -9.18 -2.85 -12.17
CA VAL A 146 -9.71 -1.51 -11.94
C VAL A 146 -8.75 -0.74 -11.05
N ARG A 147 -8.61 0.56 -11.30
CA ARG A 147 -7.76 1.43 -10.50
C ARG A 147 -8.50 2.02 -9.30
N ASP A 148 -7.76 2.43 -8.29
CA ASP A 148 -8.29 3.11 -7.10
C ASP A 148 -7.54 4.43 -6.88
N PRO A 149 -8.19 5.61 -6.82
CA PRO A 149 -9.65 5.85 -6.79
C PRO A 149 -10.29 6.11 -8.14
N GLY A 150 -9.51 6.09 -9.23
CA GLY A 150 -9.94 6.52 -10.54
C GLY A 150 -10.07 8.04 -10.67
N THR A 151 -10.44 8.52 -11.86
CA THR A 151 -10.47 9.95 -12.19
C THR A 151 -11.61 10.70 -11.54
N MET A 152 -12.54 10.01 -10.87
CA MET A 152 -13.60 10.65 -10.08
C MET A 152 -13.06 11.58 -9.00
N ILE A 153 -11.86 11.31 -8.45
CA ILE A 153 -11.23 12.20 -7.47
C ILE A 153 -10.99 13.61 -8.03
N LEU A 154 -10.75 13.75 -9.34
CA LEU A 154 -10.48 15.04 -9.98
C LEU A 154 -11.74 15.91 -10.10
N ARG A 155 -12.92 15.33 -9.86
CA ARG A 155 -14.22 15.97 -10.09
C ARG A 155 -15.09 16.05 -8.84
N SER A 156 -14.65 15.46 -7.72
CA SER A 156 -15.48 15.32 -6.53
C SER A 156 -14.68 15.58 -5.25
N PRO A 157 -14.87 16.74 -4.60
CA PRO A 157 -14.08 17.13 -3.43
C PRO A 157 -14.30 16.22 -2.20
N ASP A 158 -15.50 15.66 -2.06
CA ASP A 158 -15.81 14.73 -0.96
C ASP A 158 -15.03 13.41 -1.05
N THR A 159 -14.57 13.04 -2.25
CA THR A 159 -13.77 11.81 -2.46
C THR A 159 -12.50 11.83 -1.63
N LEU A 160 -11.78 12.96 -1.57
CA LEU A 160 -10.52 13.05 -0.83
C LEU A 160 -10.71 12.75 0.67
N LYS A 161 -11.81 13.23 1.25
CA LYS A 161 -12.15 12.98 2.66
C LYS A 161 -12.45 11.49 2.91
N VAL A 162 -13.13 10.83 1.98
CA VAL A 162 -13.41 9.38 2.06
C VAL A 162 -12.09 8.59 2.00
N LEU A 163 -11.19 8.94 1.08
CA LEU A 163 -9.88 8.29 0.94
C LEU A 163 -8.99 8.49 2.18
N GLU A 164 -8.99 9.69 2.76
CA GLU A 164 -8.29 9.97 4.01
C GLU A 164 -8.79 9.06 5.15
N GLN A 165 -10.11 8.97 5.32
CA GLN A 165 -10.69 8.13 6.37
C GLN A 165 -10.39 6.65 6.14
N TYR A 166 -10.46 6.20 4.89
CA TYR A 166 -10.13 4.84 4.50
C TYR A 166 -8.68 4.46 4.84
N VAL A 167 -7.71 5.23 4.34
CA VAL A 167 -6.28 4.99 4.60
C VAL A 167 -6.00 5.07 6.10
N THR A 168 -6.51 6.09 6.78
CA THR A 168 -6.29 6.29 8.21
C THR A 168 -6.86 5.14 9.04
N ASP A 169 -8.07 4.66 8.75
CA ASP A 169 -8.71 3.57 9.48
C ASP A 169 -7.96 2.25 9.28
N VAL A 170 -7.60 1.91 8.04
CA VAL A 170 -6.85 0.68 7.74
C VAL A 170 -5.47 0.70 8.40
N VAL A 171 -4.71 1.80 8.24
CA VAL A 171 -3.37 1.90 8.84
C VAL A 171 -3.45 1.96 10.37
N LYS A 172 -4.44 2.60 10.99
CA LYS A 172 -4.61 2.55 12.45
C LYS A 172 -4.99 1.16 12.95
N THR A 173 -5.79 0.42 12.19
CA THR A 173 -6.21 -0.94 12.56
C THR A 173 -5.03 -1.91 12.50
N PHE A 174 -4.22 -1.87 11.44
CA PHE A 174 -3.19 -2.88 11.18
C PHE A 174 -1.74 -2.37 11.29
N GLY A 175 -1.51 -1.09 11.59
CA GLY A 175 -0.18 -0.47 11.61
C GLY A 175 0.79 -1.01 12.66
N LYS A 176 0.35 -1.93 13.52
CA LYS A 176 1.19 -2.65 14.49
C LYS A 176 1.26 -4.16 14.21
N ASP A 177 0.62 -4.61 13.14
CA ASP A 177 0.55 -6.02 12.75
C ASP A 177 1.84 -6.48 12.06
N ASN A 178 2.57 -7.39 12.69
CA ASN A 178 3.87 -7.86 12.19
C ASN A 178 3.78 -8.77 10.95
N ARG A 179 2.56 -9.19 10.56
CA ARG A 179 2.29 -9.94 9.31
C ARG A 179 2.39 -9.03 8.08
N ILE A 180 2.22 -7.72 8.27
CA ILE A 180 2.44 -6.72 7.23
C ILE A 180 3.93 -6.39 7.17
N LEU A 181 4.50 -6.49 5.96
CA LEU A 181 5.88 -6.11 5.68
C LEU A 181 6.02 -4.59 5.62
N CYS A 182 5.21 -3.94 4.78
CA CYS A 182 5.25 -2.50 4.51
C CYS A 182 3.96 -2.04 3.81
N TRP A 183 3.79 -0.71 3.74
CA TRP A 183 2.65 -0.07 3.08
C TRP A 183 3.13 0.59 1.78
N ASP A 184 2.67 0.06 0.65
CA ASP A 184 2.83 0.68 -0.66
C ASP A 184 1.64 1.60 -0.91
N LEU A 185 1.90 2.90 -0.93
CA LEU A 185 0.81 3.87 -0.85
C LEU A 185 0.14 4.12 -2.21
N TYR A 186 0.87 3.94 -3.30
CA TYR A 186 0.35 4.22 -4.64
C TYR A 186 1.14 3.44 -5.70
N ASN A 187 0.45 2.58 -6.43
CA ASN A 187 0.96 1.90 -7.61
C ASN A 187 1.00 2.83 -8.83
N GLU A 188 2.18 2.98 -9.40
CA GLU A 188 2.42 3.67 -10.66
C GLU A 188 1.72 5.04 -10.82
N PRO A 189 1.85 5.96 -9.84
CA PRO A 189 1.20 7.26 -9.96
C PRO A 189 1.64 7.97 -11.24
N GLY A 190 0.69 8.63 -11.87
CA GLY A 190 0.86 9.34 -13.14
C GLY A 190 0.65 8.48 -14.39
N ASN A 191 0.42 7.17 -14.26
CA ASN A 191 0.08 6.31 -15.40
C ASN A 191 -1.27 6.73 -16.03
N ASN A 192 -1.61 6.16 -17.19
CA ASN A 192 -2.84 6.47 -17.94
C ASN A 192 -3.04 7.98 -18.18
N SER A 193 -1.95 8.66 -18.54
CA SER A 193 -1.90 10.10 -18.81
C SER A 193 -2.30 10.99 -17.62
N GLN A 194 -2.27 10.49 -16.39
CA GLN A 194 -2.52 11.32 -15.21
C GLN A 194 -1.35 12.25 -14.91
N PHE A 195 -0.10 11.82 -15.12
CA PHE A 195 1.11 12.58 -14.81
C PHE A 195 0.99 13.27 -13.42
N ASN A 196 1.25 14.59 -13.35
CA ASN A 196 1.18 15.35 -12.11
C ASN A 196 -0.24 15.51 -11.52
N ASN A 197 -1.31 15.05 -12.18
CA ASN A 197 -2.64 15.02 -11.55
C ASN A 197 -2.69 14.09 -10.33
N SER A 198 -1.80 13.09 -10.27
CA SER A 198 -1.71 12.16 -9.14
C SER A 198 -0.87 12.71 -7.98
N LEU A 199 -0.05 13.75 -8.23
CA LEU A 199 0.89 14.31 -7.26
C LEU A 199 0.22 14.73 -5.93
N PRO A 200 -0.93 15.45 -5.93
CA PRO A 200 -1.60 15.83 -4.68
C PRO A 200 -2.06 14.62 -3.86
N LEU A 201 -2.52 13.54 -4.51
CA LEU A 201 -2.97 12.34 -3.81
C LEU A 201 -1.77 11.56 -3.25
N VAL A 202 -0.65 11.49 -3.98
CA VAL A 202 0.60 10.89 -3.46
C VAL A 202 1.07 11.64 -2.21
N GLU A 203 1.07 12.98 -2.24
CA GLU A 203 1.45 13.78 -1.06
C GLU A 203 0.49 13.54 0.11
N ALA A 204 -0.82 13.54 -0.15
CA ALA A 204 -1.85 13.35 0.87
C ALA A 204 -1.78 11.96 1.51
N VAL A 205 -1.64 10.88 0.73
CA VAL A 205 -1.59 9.52 1.27
C VAL A 205 -0.37 9.30 2.16
N PHE A 206 0.79 9.87 1.80
CA PHE A 206 1.95 9.86 2.69
C PHE A 206 1.63 10.56 4.01
N LYS A 207 1.03 11.76 3.98
CA LYS A 207 0.66 12.50 5.18
C LYS A 207 -0.30 11.71 6.08
N TRP A 208 -1.35 11.11 5.51
CA TRP A 208 -2.36 10.36 6.26
C TRP A 208 -1.77 9.10 6.90
N ALA A 209 -1.09 8.26 6.11
CA ALA A 209 -0.48 7.04 6.60
C ALA A 209 0.58 7.34 7.67
N ARG A 210 1.34 8.42 7.51
CA ARG A 210 2.33 8.88 8.48
C ARG A 210 1.70 9.34 9.79
N ALA A 211 0.59 10.08 9.73
CA ALA A 211 -0.15 10.51 10.91
C ALA A 211 -0.76 9.34 11.69
N ALA A 212 -1.06 8.22 11.02
CA ALA A 212 -1.47 6.97 11.66
C ALA A 212 -0.33 6.20 12.37
N ALA A 213 0.93 6.64 12.17
CA ALA A 213 2.13 6.15 12.84
C ALA A 213 2.33 4.62 12.82
N PRO A 214 2.34 3.96 11.64
CA PRO A 214 2.60 2.53 11.55
C PRO A 214 4.06 2.19 11.91
N THR A 215 4.22 0.97 12.41
CA THR A 215 5.51 0.37 12.75
C THR A 215 6.28 -0.13 11.54
N GLN A 216 5.59 -0.37 10.41
CA GLN A 216 6.15 -0.76 9.12
C GLN A 216 6.53 0.47 8.28
N PRO A 217 7.47 0.35 7.33
CA PRO A 217 7.85 1.46 6.47
C PRO A 217 6.74 1.78 5.46
N LEU A 218 6.66 3.07 5.09
CA LEU A 218 5.85 3.58 3.98
C LEU A 218 6.70 3.68 2.71
N THR A 219 6.13 3.33 1.56
CA THR A 219 6.81 3.43 0.26
C THR A 219 5.83 3.77 -0.86
N CYS A 220 6.36 4.20 -2.00
CA CYS A 220 5.63 4.44 -3.24
C CYS A 220 6.61 4.24 -4.40
N GLY A 221 6.36 3.24 -5.25
CA GLY A 221 7.35 2.73 -6.21
C GLY A 221 7.58 3.62 -7.42
N VAL A 222 8.85 3.92 -7.72
CA VAL A 222 9.22 4.61 -8.96
C VAL A 222 9.20 3.62 -10.13
N TRP A 223 8.41 3.93 -11.16
CA TRP A 223 8.19 3.04 -12.30
C TRP A 223 8.60 3.65 -13.64
N ASN A 224 8.75 4.98 -13.71
CA ASN A 224 9.05 5.69 -14.96
C ASN A 224 10.00 6.86 -14.71
N ASN A 225 11.11 6.93 -15.46
CA ASN A 225 12.12 8.00 -15.35
C ASN A 225 11.98 9.10 -16.41
N GLY A 226 10.88 9.10 -17.18
CA GLY A 226 10.61 10.14 -18.17
C GLY A 226 10.40 11.52 -17.52
N PRO A 227 10.67 12.62 -18.24
CA PRO A 227 10.64 13.97 -17.68
C PRO A 227 9.27 14.38 -17.12
N LYS A 228 8.18 13.80 -17.62
CA LYS A 228 6.81 14.04 -17.12
C LYS A 228 6.57 13.49 -15.71
N TYR A 229 7.46 12.65 -15.19
CA TYR A 229 7.36 12.03 -13.87
C TYR A 229 8.37 12.61 -12.88
N ALA A 230 9.11 13.66 -13.25
CA ALA A 230 10.18 14.20 -12.41
C ALA A 230 9.69 14.64 -11.01
N ASP A 231 8.54 15.32 -10.93
CA ASP A 231 7.96 15.78 -9.66
C ASP A 231 7.46 14.61 -8.81
N LEU A 232 6.80 13.62 -9.45
CA LEU A 232 6.37 12.39 -8.80
C LEU A 232 7.57 11.62 -8.24
N ASN A 233 8.59 11.37 -9.05
CA ASN A 233 9.79 10.65 -8.64
C ASN A 233 10.50 11.37 -7.48
N LYS A 234 10.61 12.70 -7.56
CA LYS A 234 11.17 13.51 -6.46
C LYS A 234 10.38 13.28 -5.17
N LEU A 235 9.06 13.40 -5.20
CA LEU A 235 8.21 13.18 -4.03
C LEU A 235 8.33 11.74 -3.49
N GLN A 236 8.30 10.74 -4.36
CA GLN A 236 8.42 9.32 -4.01
C GLN A 236 9.75 9.03 -3.30
N PHE A 237 10.87 9.52 -3.82
CA PHE A 237 12.17 9.38 -3.17
C PHE A 237 12.27 10.18 -1.87
N GLU A 238 11.69 11.39 -1.82
CA GLU A 238 11.71 12.26 -0.65
C GLU A 238 10.86 11.71 0.50
N GLN A 239 9.76 11.01 0.23
CA GLN A 239 8.82 10.54 1.26
C GLN A 239 8.96 9.06 1.63
N SER A 240 9.47 8.19 0.74
CA SER A 240 9.53 6.75 1.02
C SER A 240 10.58 6.37 2.05
N ASP A 241 10.19 5.59 3.07
CA ASP A 241 11.09 5.06 4.11
C ASP A 241 12.09 4.04 3.54
N ILE A 242 11.63 3.25 2.56
CA ILE A 242 12.41 2.30 1.77
C ILE A 242 12.19 2.56 0.29
N ILE A 243 13.16 2.22 -0.55
CA ILE A 243 13.06 2.45 -2.00
C ILE A 243 12.44 1.22 -2.65
N THR A 244 11.25 1.39 -3.24
CA THR A 244 10.67 0.41 -4.16
C THR A 244 10.69 0.95 -5.59
N TYR A 245 10.73 0.05 -6.56
CA TYR A 245 10.78 0.42 -7.97
C TYR A 245 10.28 -0.70 -8.86
N HIS A 246 9.81 -0.32 -10.05
CA HIS A 246 9.43 -1.23 -11.11
C HIS A 246 10.49 -1.17 -12.21
N ASN A 247 10.81 -2.32 -12.81
CA ASN A 247 11.69 -2.32 -13.96
C ASN A 247 11.37 -3.50 -14.87
N TYR A 248 11.05 -3.17 -16.11
CA TYR A 248 10.67 -4.11 -17.16
C TYR A 248 11.72 -4.23 -18.27
N SER A 249 12.86 -3.57 -18.10
CA SER A 249 13.97 -3.58 -19.05
C SER A 249 14.82 -4.85 -18.92
N TYR A 250 15.68 -5.10 -19.93
CA TYR A 250 16.62 -6.21 -19.90
C TYR A 250 17.75 -5.98 -18.88
N ILE A 251 18.54 -7.02 -18.62
CA ILE A 251 19.42 -7.13 -17.44
C ILE A 251 20.41 -5.97 -17.27
N GLU A 252 20.99 -5.43 -18.34
CA GLU A 252 21.97 -4.35 -18.26
C GLU A 252 21.34 -3.03 -17.81
N ASP A 253 20.15 -2.71 -18.30
CA ASP A 253 19.44 -1.49 -17.93
C ASP A 253 18.79 -1.61 -16.55
N HIS A 254 18.35 -2.82 -16.17
CA HIS A 254 17.91 -3.09 -14.81
C HIS A 254 19.05 -2.94 -13.80
N GLN A 255 20.26 -3.41 -14.13
CA GLN A 255 21.44 -3.22 -13.28
C GLN A 255 21.79 -1.73 -13.09
N LYS A 256 21.75 -0.92 -14.15
CA LYS A 256 21.96 0.54 -14.05
C LYS A 256 20.93 1.21 -13.13
N ALA A 257 19.66 0.78 -13.19
CA ALA A 257 18.63 1.26 -12.29
C ALA A 257 18.92 0.88 -10.84
N ILE A 258 19.35 -0.37 -10.58
CA ILE A 258 19.75 -0.80 -9.23
C ILE A 258 20.92 0.04 -8.71
N ASP A 259 21.95 0.28 -9.52
CA ASP A 259 23.14 1.03 -9.13
C ASP A 259 22.84 2.51 -8.85
N SER A 260 21.88 3.10 -9.56
CA SER A 260 21.43 4.46 -9.27
C SER A 260 20.63 4.52 -7.96
N LEU A 261 19.72 3.57 -7.74
CA LEU A 261 18.87 3.52 -6.54
C LEU A 261 19.64 3.19 -5.26
N LYS A 262 20.71 2.40 -5.34
CA LYS A 262 21.58 2.11 -4.18
C LYS A 262 22.25 3.37 -3.60
N LYS A 263 22.42 4.43 -4.39
CA LYS A 263 23.03 5.69 -3.95
C LYS A 263 22.19 6.42 -2.89
N PHE A 264 20.91 6.11 -2.76
CA PHE A 264 20.05 6.67 -1.71
C PHE A 264 20.36 6.12 -0.30
N GLY A 265 21.24 5.10 -0.18
CA GLY A 265 21.66 4.55 1.11
C GLY A 265 20.55 3.85 1.88
N ARG A 266 19.50 3.40 1.19
CA ARG A 266 18.31 2.76 1.74
C ARG A 266 18.11 1.37 1.11
N PRO A 267 17.34 0.47 1.74
CA PRO A 267 16.93 -0.77 1.11
C PRO A 267 16.25 -0.51 -0.24
N VAL A 268 16.61 -1.30 -1.24
CA VAL A 268 16.08 -1.24 -2.61
C VAL A 268 15.36 -2.55 -2.89
N ILE A 269 14.06 -2.50 -3.17
CA ILE A 269 13.21 -3.67 -3.41
C ILE A 269 12.53 -3.51 -4.78
N CYS A 270 12.75 -4.47 -5.68
CA CYS A 270 12.04 -4.51 -6.95
C CYS A 270 10.64 -5.11 -6.74
N THR A 271 9.61 -4.29 -6.88
CA THR A 271 8.21 -4.69 -6.59
C THR A 271 7.45 -5.15 -7.82
N GLU A 272 7.94 -4.79 -9.01
CA GLU A 272 7.47 -5.32 -10.29
C GLU A 272 8.64 -5.47 -11.26
N TYR A 273 8.72 -6.63 -11.90
CA TYR A 273 9.67 -6.91 -12.97
C TYR A 273 9.13 -8.02 -13.88
N MET A 274 9.70 -8.14 -15.08
CA MET A 274 9.20 -8.95 -16.21
C MET A 274 7.86 -8.46 -16.77
N ALA A 275 7.91 -7.76 -17.90
CA ALA A 275 6.71 -7.45 -18.66
C ALA A 275 6.32 -8.75 -19.38
N ARG A 276 5.06 -9.17 -19.24
CA ARG A 276 4.52 -10.31 -19.98
C ARG A 276 4.08 -9.88 -21.37
#